data_AF-A0A969TFH0-F1
#
_entry.id   AF-A0A969TFH0-F1
#
_cell.length_a   1.000
_cell.length_b   1.000
_cell.length_c   1.000
_cell.angle_alpha   90.00
_cell.angle_beta   90.00
_cell.angle_gamma   90.00
#
_symmetry.space_group_name_H-M   'P 1'
#
loop_
_entity.id
_entity.type
_entity.pdbx_description
1 polymer ?
#
loop_
_entity_poly.entity_id
_entity_poly.type
_entity_poly.pdbx_seq_one_letter_code
_entity_poly.pdbx_strand_id
1 'polypeptide(L)'
;MTTEVIKNAPLKTHTYFGIGGPAHELIKTDDIRALSELWAESHAQKVPSFVFGGGSNLVFADKGFSGRVFLFTSEKTEWRGNICIVETGKKWQPFMEEIASQGFADFEKLSGIPGTVGGAVRGNAGAFGSETQDALKSVDYIDEYGNLQTLKKKRVHSNTENLFSNAIQSGSLCARCLSLKKQRDQKKCGNG
;
A
#
# COMPACT_ATOMS: atom_id res chain seq x y z
N MET A 1 2.93 -9.32 16.99
CA MET A 1 2.41 -7.97 16.79
C MET A 1 3.25 -7.05 17.66
N THR A 2 3.85 -6.02 17.07
CA THR A 2 4.74 -5.07 17.72
C THR A 2 4.34 -3.66 17.30
N THR A 3 4.42 -2.73 18.26
CA THR A 3 4.24 -1.30 18.02
C THR A 3 5.36 -0.57 18.73
N GLU A 4 6.12 0.21 17.97
CA GLU A 4 7.26 1.00 18.44
C GLU A 4 6.97 2.48 18.20
N VAL A 5 7.21 3.31 19.22
CA VAL A 5 7.07 4.77 19.14
C VAL A 5 8.45 5.41 19.33
N ILE A 6 8.93 6.08 18.29
CA ILE A 6 10.25 6.73 18.26
C ILE A 6 10.02 8.24 18.26
N LYS A 7 10.43 8.91 19.33
CA LYS A 7 10.35 10.38 19.45
C LYS A 7 11.50 11.05 18.69
N ASN A 8 11.23 12.19 18.06
CA ASN A 8 12.21 12.95 17.27
C ASN A 8 12.92 12.10 16.21
N ALA A 9 12.18 11.18 15.58
CA ALA A 9 12.73 10.17 14.67
C ALA A 9 13.20 10.81 13.35
N PRO A 10 14.47 10.64 12.92
CA PRO A 10 14.97 11.21 11.68
C PRO A 10 14.33 10.52 10.46
N LEU A 11 13.41 11.18 9.75
CA LEU A 11 12.66 10.53 8.67
C LEU A 11 13.53 10.11 7.49
N LYS A 12 14.68 10.77 7.28
CA LYS A 12 15.68 10.36 6.29
C LYS A 12 16.13 8.90 6.39
N THR A 13 16.10 8.28 7.58
CA THR A 13 16.50 6.87 7.73
C THR A 13 15.41 5.89 7.30
N HIS A 14 14.22 6.40 6.95
CA HIS A 14 13.04 5.60 6.60
C HIS A 14 12.50 5.92 5.19
N THR A 15 13.07 6.91 4.49
CA THR A 15 12.69 7.26 3.11
C THR A 15 13.71 6.75 2.09
N TYR A 16 13.25 6.49 0.87
CA TYR A 16 14.12 5.94 -0.18
C TYR A 16 15.25 6.90 -0.58
N PHE A 17 14.95 8.20 -0.70
CA PHE A 17 15.93 9.21 -1.10
C PHE A 17 16.88 9.61 0.03
N GLY A 18 16.64 9.18 1.28
CA GLY A 18 17.46 9.59 2.41
C GLY A 18 17.31 11.06 2.78
N ILE A 19 16.15 11.67 2.47
CA ILE A 19 15.85 13.08 2.71
C ILE A 19 14.70 13.19 3.72
N GLY A 20 14.80 14.16 4.63
CA GLY A 20 13.78 14.46 5.63
C GLY A 20 14.31 14.71 7.03
N GLY A 21 13.81 15.79 7.66
CA GLY A 21 14.04 16.12 9.06
C GLY A 21 13.32 15.18 10.04
N PRO A 22 13.36 15.47 11.35
CA PRO A 22 12.73 14.63 12.35
C PRO A 22 11.20 14.70 12.33
N ALA A 23 10.52 13.58 12.57
CA ALA A 23 9.13 13.57 13.00
C ALA A 23 9.06 13.73 14.53
N HIS A 24 8.02 14.41 15.03
CA HIS A 24 7.78 14.45 16.48
C HIS A 24 7.63 13.02 17.04
N GLU A 25 6.83 12.19 16.36
CA GLU A 25 6.71 10.76 16.65
C GLU A 25 6.69 9.96 15.35
N LEU A 26 7.52 8.91 15.26
CA LEU A 26 7.38 7.84 14.27
C LEU A 26 6.80 6.61 14.99
N ILE A 27 5.64 6.16 14.54
CA ILE A 27 4.94 4.99 15.05
C ILE A 27 5.09 3.89 14.01
N LYS A 28 5.87 2.86 14.34
CA LYS A 28 6.09 1.70 13.49
C LYS A 28 5.32 0.51 14.04
N THR A 29 4.46 -0.11 13.24
CA THR A 29 3.63 -1.21 13.73
C THR A 29 3.29 -2.23 12.64
N ASP A 30 3.19 -3.50 13.02
CA ASP A 30 2.61 -4.58 12.21
C ASP A 30 1.15 -4.91 12.64
N ASP A 31 0.59 -4.14 13.57
CA ASP A 31 -0.75 -4.34 14.12
C ASP A 31 -1.73 -3.28 13.58
N ILE A 32 -2.69 -3.75 12.78
CA ILE A 32 -3.73 -2.91 12.20
C ILE A 32 -4.62 -2.27 13.27
N ARG A 33 -4.83 -2.93 14.42
CA ARG A 33 -5.66 -2.41 15.51
C ARG A 33 -4.96 -1.26 16.21
N ALA A 34 -3.70 -1.45 16.59
CA ALA A 34 -2.90 -0.39 17.19
C ALA A 34 -2.78 0.82 16.25
N LEU A 35 -2.57 0.58 14.95
CA LEU A 35 -2.57 1.65 13.96
C LEU A 35 -3.90 2.40 13.90
N SER A 36 -5.02 1.68 13.83
CA SER A 36 -6.37 2.25 13.79
C SER A 36 -6.66 3.11 15.01
N GLU A 37 -6.36 2.62 16.21
CA GLU A 37 -6.58 3.33 17.48
C GLU A 37 -5.73 4.61 17.56
N LEU A 38 -4.43 4.52 17.27
CA LEU A 38 -3.53 5.67 17.31
C LEU A 38 -3.82 6.69 16.20
N TRP A 39 -4.30 6.23 15.05
CA TRP A 39 -4.76 7.09 13.96
C TRP A 39 -5.99 7.91 14.39
N ALA A 40 -7.01 7.24 14.93
CA ALA A 40 -8.22 7.87 15.45
C ALA A 40 -7.90 8.86 16.59
N GLU A 41 -7.02 8.49 17.51
CA GLU A 41 -6.55 9.35 18.58
C GLU A 41 -5.92 10.63 18.02
N SER A 42 -5.05 10.50 17.01
CA SER A 42 -4.38 11.64 16.40
C SER A 42 -5.38 12.57 15.72
N HIS A 43 -6.40 12.01 15.05
CA HIS A 43 -7.48 12.79 14.45
C HIS A 43 -8.28 13.55 15.52
N ALA A 44 -8.68 12.86 16.60
CA ALA A 44 -9.44 13.46 17.71
C ALA A 44 -8.68 14.60 18.39
N GLN A 45 -7.36 14.45 18.55
CA GLN A 45 -6.48 15.46 19.13
C GLN A 45 -6.04 16.55 18.13
N LYS A 46 -6.44 16.44 16.85
CA LYS A 46 -6.02 17.34 15.75
C LYS A 46 -4.50 17.39 15.60
N VAL A 47 -3.82 16.28 15.91
CA VAL A 47 -2.38 16.13 15.67
C VAL A 47 -2.19 15.90 14.16
N PRO A 48 -1.33 16.69 13.48
CA PRO A 48 -0.99 16.41 12.09
C PRO A 48 -0.45 14.99 11.96
N SER A 49 -1.04 14.21 11.07
CA SER A 49 -0.67 12.80 10.92
C SER A 49 -0.40 12.44 9.47
N PHE A 50 0.54 11.53 9.27
CA PHE A 50 0.91 11.06 7.95
C PHE A 50 1.26 9.58 7.99
N VAL A 51 0.80 8.79 7.01
CA VAL A 51 1.10 7.36 6.91
C VAL A 51 1.88 7.06 5.64
N PHE A 52 2.87 6.19 5.73
CA PHE A 52 3.62 5.73 4.57
C PHE A 52 4.04 4.27 4.66
N GLY A 53 4.34 3.69 3.49
CA GLY A 53 4.97 2.37 3.35
C GLY A 53 6.46 2.52 3.11
N GLY A 54 6.95 2.07 1.95
CA GLY A 54 8.39 2.07 1.65
C GLY A 54 9.05 3.43 1.35
N GLY A 55 8.32 4.55 1.44
CA GLY A 55 8.90 5.88 1.26
C GLY A 55 9.51 6.19 -0.11
N SER A 56 9.19 5.42 -1.16
CA SER A 56 9.79 5.53 -2.50
C SER A 56 9.32 6.74 -3.32
N ASN A 57 8.20 7.35 -2.94
CA ASN A 57 7.64 8.54 -3.59
C ASN A 57 7.38 9.66 -2.59
N LEU A 58 8.27 9.81 -1.59
CA LEU A 58 8.12 10.78 -0.52
C LEU A 58 9.42 11.55 -0.29
N VAL A 59 9.25 12.85 -0.07
CA VAL A 59 10.31 13.75 0.38
C VAL A 59 9.74 14.56 1.54
N PHE A 60 10.27 14.34 2.74
CA PHE A 60 9.96 15.20 3.87
C PHE A 60 10.87 16.42 3.85
N ALA A 61 10.35 17.56 4.31
CA ALA A 61 11.16 18.77 4.45
C ALA A 61 12.22 18.59 5.54
N ASP A 62 13.37 19.26 5.41
CA ASP A 62 14.46 19.21 6.41
C ASP A 62 14.06 19.78 7.77
N LYS A 63 13.06 20.69 7.79
CA LYS A 63 12.45 21.18 9.03
C LYS A 63 11.69 20.10 9.82
N GLY A 64 11.47 18.94 9.21
CA GLY A 64 10.78 17.81 9.83
C GLY A 64 9.25 17.89 9.74
N PHE A 65 8.60 17.01 10.50
CA PHE A 65 7.15 16.89 10.59
C PHE A 65 6.72 16.99 12.06
N SER A 66 5.93 18.01 12.40
CA SER A 66 5.60 18.36 13.78
C SER A 66 4.59 17.42 14.47
N GLY A 67 4.13 16.37 13.78
CA GLY A 67 3.13 15.45 14.29
C GLY A 67 3.55 13.98 14.19
N ARG A 68 2.56 13.10 14.06
CA ARG A 68 2.75 11.64 14.07
C ARG A 68 2.91 11.10 12.66
N VAL A 69 3.98 10.34 12.45
CA VAL A 69 4.20 9.61 11.22
C VAL A 69 4.02 8.12 11.48
N PHE A 70 3.20 7.46 10.68
CA PHE A 70 2.88 6.04 10.81
C PHE A 70 3.59 5.24 9.71
N LEU A 71 4.30 4.20 10.12
CA LEU A 71 4.94 3.21 9.25
C LEU A 71 4.34 1.84 9.53
N PHE A 72 3.45 1.38 8.65
CA PHE A 72 2.86 0.06 8.76
C PHE A 72 3.75 -0.99 8.08
N THR A 73 4.19 -1.98 8.84
CA THR A 73 5.22 -2.94 8.43
C THR A 73 4.72 -4.35 8.24
N SER A 74 3.42 -4.60 8.40
CA SER A 74 2.90 -5.95 8.25
C SER A 74 2.92 -6.38 6.77
N GLU A 75 3.49 -7.55 6.53
CA GLU A 75 3.72 -8.11 5.19
C GLU A 75 2.90 -9.37 4.93
N LYS A 76 1.84 -9.64 5.70
CA LYS A 76 1.10 -10.91 5.58
C LYS A 76 0.44 -11.01 4.20
N THR A 77 0.34 -12.25 3.74
CA THR A 77 -0.28 -12.60 2.48
C THR A 77 -1.14 -13.84 2.68
N GLU A 78 -2.38 -13.81 2.22
CA GLU A 78 -3.34 -14.91 2.27
C GLU A 78 -3.89 -15.18 0.87
N TRP A 79 -3.78 -16.43 0.43
CA TRP A 79 -4.26 -16.87 -0.86
C TRP A 79 -5.58 -17.63 -0.74
N ARG A 80 -6.59 -17.20 -1.51
CA ARG A 80 -7.90 -17.83 -1.63
C ARG A 80 -8.17 -18.13 -3.10
N GLY A 81 -7.66 -19.26 -3.58
CA GLY A 81 -7.74 -19.62 -5.00
C GLY A 81 -6.98 -18.62 -5.87
N ASN A 82 -7.69 -17.80 -6.64
CA ASN A 82 -7.10 -16.76 -7.50
C ASN A 82 -7.16 -15.34 -6.90
N ILE A 83 -7.49 -15.25 -5.62
CA ILE A 83 -7.55 -14.00 -4.87
C ILE A 83 -6.38 -13.99 -3.89
N CYS A 84 -5.63 -12.89 -3.87
CA CYS A 84 -4.55 -12.65 -2.94
C CYS A 84 -4.91 -11.47 -2.04
N ILE A 85 -5.01 -11.71 -0.74
CA ILE A 85 -5.12 -10.65 0.26
C ILE A 85 -3.71 -10.38 0.78
N VAL A 86 -3.23 -9.15 0.64
CA VAL A 86 -1.87 -8.73 0.96
C VAL A 86 -1.88 -7.44 1.76
N GLU A 87 -1.12 -7.42 2.85
CA GLU A 87 -0.95 -6.24 3.67
C GLU A 87 0.06 -5.27 3.06
N THR A 88 -0.09 -3.98 3.35
CA THR A 88 0.58 -2.92 2.60
C THR A 88 2.03 -2.66 2.96
N GLY A 89 2.52 -3.26 4.05
CA GLY A 89 3.93 -3.29 4.38
C GLY A 89 4.73 -4.21 3.46
N LYS A 90 4.10 -5.20 2.81
CA LYS A 90 4.76 -6.13 1.89
C LYS A 90 5.51 -5.36 0.81
N LYS A 91 6.80 -5.66 0.65
CA LYS A 91 7.63 -5.08 -0.42
C LYS A 91 7.09 -5.46 -1.79
N TRP A 92 7.10 -4.50 -2.72
CA TRP A 92 6.53 -4.68 -4.04
C TRP A 92 7.23 -5.78 -4.84
N GLN A 93 8.56 -5.72 -4.92
CA GLN A 93 9.33 -6.64 -5.76
C GLN A 93 9.19 -8.11 -5.35
N PRO A 94 9.36 -8.51 -4.06
CA PRO A 94 9.09 -9.89 -3.63
C PRO A 94 7.64 -10.32 -3.86
N PHE A 95 6.68 -9.39 -3.72
CA PHE A 95 5.28 -9.69 -3.98
C PHE A 95 5.02 -9.96 -5.46
N MET A 96 5.67 -9.23 -6.36
CA MET A 96 5.62 -9.46 -7.80
C MET A 96 6.16 -10.84 -8.20
N GLU A 97 7.25 -11.26 -7.57
CA GLU A 97 7.83 -12.61 -7.76
C GLU A 97 6.87 -13.70 -7.27
N GLU A 98 6.21 -13.49 -6.13
CA GLU A 98 5.19 -14.38 -5.59
C GLU A 98 4.00 -14.52 -6.55
N ILE A 99 3.50 -13.40 -7.09
CA ILE A 99 2.43 -13.40 -8.10
C ILE A 99 2.85 -14.17 -9.36
N ALA A 100 4.06 -13.93 -9.87
CA ALA A 100 4.56 -14.61 -11.06
C ALA A 100 4.64 -16.12 -10.84
N SER A 101 5.10 -16.56 -9.66
CA SER A 101 5.19 -17.99 -9.30
C SER A 101 3.84 -18.71 -9.30
N GLN A 102 2.74 -17.97 -9.10
CA GLN A 102 1.37 -18.49 -9.08
C GLN A 102 0.70 -18.48 -10.48
N GLY A 103 1.41 -18.06 -11.54
CA GLY A 103 0.95 -18.12 -12.93
C GLY A 103 0.03 -16.96 -13.36
N PHE A 104 0.20 -15.78 -12.77
CA PHE A 104 -0.58 -14.58 -13.10
C PHE A 104 0.18 -13.64 -14.05
N ALA A 105 -0.12 -13.69 -15.35
CA ALA A 105 0.58 -12.91 -16.40
C ALA A 105 0.37 -11.40 -16.32
N ASP A 106 -0.83 -10.96 -15.98
CA ASP A 106 -1.24 -9.56 -16.18
C ASP A 106 -0.46 -8.57 -15.29
N PHE A 107 0.33 -9.09 -14.35
CA PHE A 107 1.04 -8.32 -13.34
C PHE A 107 2.53 -8.14 -13.64
N GLU A 108 3.14 -8.98 -14.49
CA GLU A 108 4.59 -8.94 -14.79
C GLU A 108 5.07 -7.54 -15.23
N LYS A 109 4.21 -6.82 -15.95
CA LYS A 109 4.43 -5.44 -16.41
C LYS A 109 4.62 -4.43 -15.27
N LEU A 110 4.20 -4.75 -14.06
CA LEU A 110 4.38 -3.88 -12.89
C LEU A 110 5.64 -4.25 -12.09
N SER A 111 6.44 -5.21 -12.54
CA SER A 111 7.74 -5.51 -11.92
C SER A 111 8.70 -4.31 -11.99
N GLY A 112 9.63 -4.22 -11.02
CA GLY A 112 10.64 -3.16 -10.97
C GLY A 112 10.21 -1.86 -10.29
N ILE A 113 8.93 -1.71 -9.88
CA ILE A 113 8.48 -0.55 -9.13
C ILE A 113 9.02 -0.61 -7.68
N PRO A 114 9.70 0.42 -7.18
CA PRO A 114 10.24 0.43 -5.82
C PRO A 114 9.15 0.71 -4.78
N GLY A 115 9.36 0.20 -3.57
CA GLY A 115 8.52 0.48 -2.41
C GLY A 115 7.69 -0.72 -1.96
N THR A 116 6.52 -0.44 -1.43
CA THR A 116 5.62 -1.46 -0.88
C THR A 116 4.33 -1.55 -1.68
N VAL A 117 3.58 -2.64 -1.47
CA VAL A 117 2.23 -2.81 -2.00
C VAL A 117 1.42 -1.57 -1.76
N GLY A 118 1.37 -1.03 -0.53
CA GLY A 118 0.59 0.17 -0.21
C GLY A 118 1.01 1.42 -0.97
N GLY A 119 2.31 1.62 -1.17
CA GLY A 119 2.82 2.75 -1.96
C GLY A 119 2.38 2.68 -3.42
N ALA A 120 2.57 1.51 -4.04
CA ALA A 120 2.21 1.28 -5.44
C ALA A 120 0.70 1.48 -5.66
N VAL A 121 -0.08 0.89 -4.78
CA VAL A 121 -1.53 0.98 -4.66
C VAL A 121 -2.08 2.41 -4.50
N ARG A 122 -1.45 3.21 -3.64
CA ARG A 122 -1.87 4.59 -3.38
C ARG A 122 -1.51 5.49 -4.55
N GLY A 123 -0.31 5.30 -5.11
CA GLY A 123 0.18 6.05 -6.25
C GLY A 123 -0.41 5.63 -7.59
N ASN A 124 -1.26 4.60 -7.62
CA ASN A 124 -1.67 3.91 -8.84
C ASN A 124 -0.47 3.61 -9.76
N ALA A 125 0.58 3.02 -9.18
CA ALA A 125 1.83 2.85 -9.87
C ALA A 125 1.65 2.04 -11.16
N GLY A 126 2.30 2.49 -12.22
CA GLY A 126 2.13 1.92 -13.55
C GLY A 126 3.46 1.78 -14.27
N ALA A 127 3.53 0.75 -15.11
CA ALA A 127 4.65 0.45 -15.97
C ALA A 127 4.15 -0.34 -17.20
N PHE A 128 4.79 -0.11 -18.35
CA PHE A 128 4.50 -0.80 -19.62
C PHE A 128 3.00 -0.84 -20.01
N GLY A 129 2.26 0.25 -19.74
CA GLY A 129 0.85 0.39 -20.10
C GLY A 129 -0.13 -0.35 -19.20
N SER A 130 0.31 -0.78 -18.01
CA SER A 130 -0.54 -1.35 -16.95
C SER A 130 -0.36 -0.57 -15.66
N GLU A 131 -1.39 -0.56 -14.83
CA GLU A 131 -1.41 0.15 -13.55
C GLU A 131 -1.90 -0.77 -12.42
N THR A 132 -1.51 -0.50 -11.17
CA THR A 132 -1.96 -1.32 -10.03
C THR A 132 -3.49 -1.45 -9.95
N GLN A 133 -4.25 -0.42 -10.35
CA GLN A 133 -5.70 -0.46 -10.37
C GLN A 133 -6.29 -1.52 -11.29
N ASP A 134 -5.58 -1.93 -12.35
CA ASP A 134 -6.09 -2.89 -13.34
C ASP A 134 -6.40 -4.25 -12.72
N ALA A 135 -5.62 -4.64 -11.72
CA ALA A 135 -5.71 -5.95 -11.09
C ALA A 135 -6.32 -5.93 -9.66
N LEU A 136 -6.78 -4.76 -9.22
CA LEU A 136 -7.41 -4.59 -7.92
C LEU A 136 -8.90 -4.91 -7.96
N LYS A 137 -9.37 -5.70 -6.98
CA LYS A 137 -10.81 -5.92 -6.73
C LYS A 137 -11.36 -4.97 -5.69
N SER A 138 -10.63 -4.81 -4.60
CA SER A 138 -11.02 -3.93 -3.51
C SER A 138 -9.81 -3.46 -2.73
N VAL A 139 -10.09 -2.48 -1.90
CA VAL A 139 -9.14 -1.78 -1.08
C VAL A 139 -9.75 -1.62 0.28
N ASP A 140 -9.10 -2.14 1.30
CA ASP A 140 -9.44 -1.79 2.66
C ASP A 140 -8.66 -0.55 3.06
N TYR A 141 -9.28 0.35 3.81
CA TYR A 141 -8.65 1.56 4.29
C TYR A 141 -9.13 1.96 5.68
N ILE A 142 -8.30 2.67 6.42
CA ILE A 142 -8.67 3.26 7.71
C ILE A 142 -9.20 4.69 7.47
N ASP A 143 -10.42 4.97 7.93
CA ASP A 143 -11.00 6.33 7.91
C ASP A 143 -10.46 7.21 9.04
N GLU A 144 -10.81 8.49 9.05
CA GLU A 144 -10.35 9.46 10.05
C GLU A 144 -10.74 9.11 11.50
N TYR A 145 -11.76 8.27 11.68
CA TYR A 145 -12.21 7.79 12.99
C TYR A 145 -11.59 6.45 13.38
N GLY A 146 -10.67 5.93 12.57
CA GLY A 146 -10.00 4.65 12.81
C GLY A 146 -10.79 3.45 12.31
N ASN A 147 -11.94 3.60 11.67
CA ASN A 147 -12.71 2.43 11.24
C ASN A 147 -12.12 1.85 9.95
N LEU A 148 -12.09 0.52 9.88
CA LEU A 148 -11.71 -0.20 8.67
C LEU A 148 -12.89 -0.23 7.70
N GLN A 149 -12.70 0.38 6.54
CA GLN A 149 -13.65 0.46 5.44
C GLN A 149 -13.16 -0.34 4.24
N THR A 150 -14.08 -0.89 3.43
CA THR A 150 -13.73 -1.57 2.18
C THR A 150 -14.31 -0.82 0.98
N LEU A 151 -13.45 -0.33 0.11
CA LEU A 151 -13.83 0.20 -1.20
C LEU A 151 -13.64 -0.87 -2.28
N LYS A 152 -14.76 -1.33 -2.85
CA LYS A 152 -14.74 -2.23 -4.01
C LYS A 152 -14.59 -1.44 -5.31
N LYS A 153 -13.80 -1.95 -6.26
CA LYS A 153 -13.71 -1.40 -7.62
C LYS A 153 -15.09 -1.43 -8.26
N LYS A 154 -15.74 -0.27 -8.43
CA LYS A 154 -16.95 -0.16 -9.27
C LYS A 154 -16.51 -0.31 -10.73
N ARG A 155 -17.31 -0.98 -11.57
CA ARG A 155 -17.05 -1.04 -13.02
C ARG A 155 -17.23 0.36 -13.60
N VAL A 156 -16.14 1.12 -13.73
CA VAL A 156 -16.14 2.42 -14.41
C VAL A 156 -15.37 2.27 -15.72
N HIS A 157 -15.88 2.86 -16.80
CA HIS A 157 -15.34 2.75 -18.17
C HIS A 157 -14.26 3.82 -18.50
N SER A 158 -13.82 4.64 -17.53
CA SER A 158 -12.87 5.73 -17.77
C SER A 158 -11.47 5.37 -17.26
N ASN A 159 -10.52 5.28 -18.19
CA ASN A 159 -9.12 4.86 -17.99
C ASN A 159 -8.18 5.96 -17.44
N THR A 160 -8.69 7.05 -16.87
CA THR A 160 -7.86 8.24 -16.59
C THR A 160 -7.88 8.74 -15.15
N GLU A 161 -8.74 8.21 -14.28
CA GLU A 161 -8.75 8.58 -12.86
C GLU A 161 -8.39 7.38 -12.00
N ASN A 162 -7.50 7.58 -11.02
CA ASN A 162 -7.23 6.58 -10.00
C ASN A 162 -8.54 6.31 -9.25
N LEU A 163 -9.14 5.13 -9.47
CA LEU A 163 -10.46 4.78 -8.96
C LEU A 163 -10.56 4.81 -7.43
N PHE A 164 -9.41 4.88 -6.75
CA PHE A 164 -9.30 4.87 -5.31
C PHE A 164 -8.76 6.20 -4.74
N SER A 165 -8.35 7.19 -5.56
CA SER A 165 -7.74 8.42 -5.05
C SER A 165 -8.70 9.31 -4.27
N ASN A 166 -9.97 9.39 -4.69
CA ASN A 166 -10.96 10.25 -4.01
C ASN A 166 -11.40 9.69 -2.65
N ALA A 167 -11.29 8.37 -2.46
CA ALA A 167 -11.62 7.73 -1.20
C ALA A 167 -10.41 7.59 -0.27
N ILE A 168 -9.20 7.46 -0.84
CA ILE A 168 -7.95 7.41 -0.09
C ILE A 168 -7.44 8.84 0.04
N GLN A 169 -8.06 9.58 0.95
CA GLN A 169 -7.56 10.91 1.32
C GLN A 169 -6.15 10.79 1.92
N SER A 170 -5.44 11.92 2.02
CA SER A 170 -4.17 12.04 2.72
C SER A 170 -4.34 11.57 4.17
N GLY A 171 -4.01 10.31 4.45
CA GLY A 171 -4.05 9.74 5.79
C GLY A 171 -4.54 8.29 5.89
N SER A 172 -5.28 7.79 4.91
CA SER A 172 -5.80 6.42 5.01
C SER A 172 -4.71 5.37 4.76
N LEU A 173 -4.46 4.50 5.75
CA LEU A 173 -3.69 3.29 5.53
C LEU A 173 -4.52 2.37 4.64
N CYS A 174 -3.90 1.83 3.61
CA CYS A 174 -4.51 0.85 2.75
C CYS A 174 -4.15 -0.58 3.24
N ALA A 175 -5.03 -1.57 3.16
CA ALA A 175 -4.74 -3.01 3.20
C ALA A 175 -5.48 -3.64 2.01
N ARG A 176 -4.93 -4.58 1.22
CA ARG A 176 -5.54 -4.86 -0.10
C ARG A 176 -5.78 -6.33 -0.43
N CYS A 177 -6.88 -6.53 -1.15
CA CYS A 177 -7.27 -7.77 -1.81
C CYS A 177 -7.15 -7.58 -3.33
N LEU A 178 -6.16 -8.25 -3.92
CA LEU A 178 -5.91 -8.32 -5.35
C LEU A 178 -6.64 -9.54 -5.91
N SER A 179 -7.37 -9.37 -7.02
CA SER A 179 -7.84 -10.51 -7.77
C SER A 179 -7.01 -10.66 -9.00
N LEU A 180 -6.32 -11.77 -9.05
CA LEU A 180 -5.39 -12.05 -10.11
C LEU A 180 -6.12 -12.96 -11.11
N LYS A 181 -6.08 -12.61 -12.39
CA LYS A 181 -6.56 -13.50 -13.46
C LYS A 181 -5.43 -14.46 -13.80
N LYS A 182 -5.62 -15.77 -13.56
CA LYS A 182 -4.66 -16.78 -14.03
C LYS A 182 -4.47 -16.61 -15.53
N GLN A 183 -3.26 -16.86 -16.02
CA GLN A 183 -3.06 -17.11 -17.44
C GLN A 183 -4.12 -18.12 -17.88
N ARG A 184 -4.87 -17.83 -18.96
CA ARG A 184 -5.58 -18.91 -19.64
C ARG A 184 -4.49 -19.88 -20.05
N ASP A 185 -4.59 -21.14 -19.64
CA ASP A 185 -3.81 -22.20 -20.26
C ASP A 185 -3.95 -21.99 -21.76
N GLN A 186 -2.84 -21.62 -22.43
CA GLN A 186 -2.78 -21.79 -23.85
C GLN A 186 -2.94 -23.29 -24.02
N LYS A 187 -4.17 -23.72 -24.35
CA LYS A 187 -4.42 -25.05 -24.89
C LYS A 187 -3.30 -25.28 -25.88
N LYS A 188 -2.46 -26.28 -25.60
CA LYS A 188 -1.61 -26.90 -26.61
C LYS A 188 -2.56 -27.37 -27.72
N CYS A 189 -2.84 -26.49 -28.67
CA CYS A 189 -3.42 -26.82 -29.95
C CYS A 189 -2.24 -27.24 -30.82
N GLY A 190 -2.26 -28.50 -31.28
CA GLY A 190 -1.37 -29.04 -32.31
C GLY A 190 -0.19 -29.82 -31.72
N ASN A 191 0.09 -31.07 -32.11
CA ASN A 191 -0.29 -31.76 -33.33
C ASN A 191 -0.68 -33.22 -33.04
N GLY A 192 -1.66 -33.70 -33.81
CA GLY A 192 -1.92 -35.13 -33.97
C GLY A 192 -0.92 -35.82 -34.89
#